data_AF-H1LRT4-F1
#
_entry.id   AF-H1LRT4-F1
#
_cell.length_a   1.000
_cell.length_b   1.000
_cell.length_c   1.000
_cell.angle_alpha   90.00
_cell.angle_beta   90.00
_cell.angle_gamma   90.00
#
_symmetry.space_group_name_H-M   'P 1'
#
loop_
_entity.id
_entity.type
_entity.pdbx_description
1 polymer ?
#
loop_
_entity_poly.entity_id
_entity_poly.type
_entity_poly.pdbx_seq_one_letter_code
_entity_poly.pdbx_strand_id
1 'polypeptide(L)'
;MSKLRTLILGHKNPDTDSICAAISYADLKSKTEEGEFSPRRAGEINEETKFVLNYFKVKPPKLTESVKTQIKDIDIKHTKGVDKNISFKKAWSLMQELDVVTLPAVNEDGDLEGIISVSDLQTHI
;
A
#
# COMPACT_ATOMS: atom_id res chain seq x y z
N MET A 1 -3.65 15.89 -6.69
CA MET A 1 -2.74 14.74 -6.83
C MET A 1 -1.94 14.61 -5.55
N SER A 2 -2.06 13.47 -4.86
CA SER A 2 -1.18 13.14 -3.73
C SER A 2 0.26 13.07 -4.24
N LYS A 3 1.18 13.86 -3.68
CA LYS A 3 2.59 13.79 -4.04
C LYS A 3 3.07 12.38 -3.70
N LEU A 4 3.61 11.65 -4.67
CA LEU A 4 4.17 10.31 -4.42
C LEU A 4 5.36 10.46 -3.46
N ARG A 5 5.25 9.81 -2.30
CA ARG A 5 6.30 9.82 -1.28
C ARG A 5 7.20 8.60 -1.47
N THR A 6 8.44 8.85 -1.84
CA THR A 6 9.46 7.81 -2.05
C THR A 6 10.29 7.64 -0.78
N LEU A 7 10.30 6.41 -0.26
CA LEU A 7 11.09 6.05 0.91
C LEU A 7 12.45 5.53 0.46
N ILE A 8 13.52 6.11 0.99
CA ILE A 8 14.89 5.71 0.67
C ILE A 8 15.46 5.02 1.90
N LEU A 9 15.87 3.76 1.73
CA LEU A 9 16.36 2.89 2.79
C LEU A 9 17.58 2.11 2.28
N GLY A 10 18.51 1.85 3.19
CA GLY A 10 19.62 0.91 2.99
C GLY A 10 19.22 -0.51 3.34
N HIS A 11 20.20 -1.34 3.74
CA HIS A 11 19.94 -2.74 4.10
C HIS A 11 19.30 -2.90 5.48
N LYS A 12 18.82 -4.13 5.72
CA LYS A 12 18.02 -4.51 6.90
C LYS A 12 18.76 -4.34 8.23
N ASN A 13 20.08 -4.46 8.23
CA ASN A 13 20.91 -4.35 9.43
C ASN A 13 21.80 -3.11 9.33
N PRO A 14 21.22 -1.90 9.33
CA PRO A 14 21.87 -0.70 8.80
C PRO A 14 23.18 -0.39 9.52
N ASP A 15 24.23 -0.26 8.73
CA ASP A 15 25.54 0.27 9.09
C ASP A 15 25.60 1.79 8.83
N THR A 16 26.71 2.38 9.30
CA THR A 16 26.96 3.82 9.21
C THR A 16 26.86 4.31 7.77
N ASP A 17 27.45 3.59 6.82
CA ASP A 17 27.45 3.91 5.40
C ASP A 17 26.06 3.80 4.79
N SER A 18 25.25 2.80 5.15
CA SER A 18 23.87 2.72 4.64
C SER A 18 22.97 3.84 5.13
N ILE A 19 23.11 4.25 6.39
CA ILE A 19 22.36 5.39 6.93
C ILE A 19 22.82 6.69 6.27
N CYS A 20 24.13 6.90 6.14
CA CYS A 20 24.68 8.08 5.47
C CYS A 20 24.26 8.13 3.99
N ALA A 21 24.29 7.00 3.28
CA ALA A 21 23.85 6.90 1.90
C ALA A 21 22.37 7.22 1.76
N ALA A 22 21.50 6.68 2.63
CA ALA A 22 20.06 6.97 2.58
C ALA A 22 19.76 8.45 2.80
N ILE A 23 20.45 9.11 3.74
CA ILE A 23 20.31 10.55 4.02
C ILE A 23 20.79 11.37 2.82
N SER A 24 22.00 11.09 2.34
CA SER A 24 22.64 11.84 1.25
C SER A 24 21.88 11.69 -0.06
N TYR A 25 21.37 10.48 -0.34
CA TYR A 25 20.60 10.20 -1.54
C TYR A 25 19.22 10.85 -1.51
N ALA A 26 18.56 10.90 -0.33
CA ALA A 26 17.31 11.64 -0.17
C ALA A 26 17.48 13.14 -0.35
N ASP A 27 18.57 13.72 0.17
CA ASP A 27 18.92 15.13 -0.03
C ASP A 27 19.22 15.43 -1.50
N LEU A 28 20.00 14.57 -2.17
CA LEU A 28 20.29 14.70 -3.60
C LEU A 28 19.01 14.69 -4.43
N LYS A 29 18.15 13.68 -4.26
CA LYS A 29 16.89 13.56 -5.00
C LYS A 29 15.95 14.73 -4.75
N SER A 30 15.90 15.23 -3.51
CA SER A 30 15.08 16.41 -3.19
C SER A 30 15.54 17.69 -3.91
N LYS A 31 16.81 17.74 -4.36
CA LYS A 31 17.37 18.85 -5.12
C LYS A 31 17.30 18.65 -6.63
N THR A 32 17.30 17.39 -7.11
CA THR A 32 17.36 17.07 -8.55
C THR A 32 16.02 16.65 -9.15
N GLU A 33 15.07 16.16 -8.34
CA GLU A 33 13.80 15.59 -8.81
C GLU A 33 12.60 16.25 -8.10
N GLU A 34 11.47 16.34 -8.80
CA GLU A 34 10.20 16.73 -8.20
C GLU A 34 9.57 15.54 -7.46
N GLY A 35 9.50 15.61 -6.13
CA GLY A 35 8.93 14.54 -5.31
C GLY A 35 8.97 14.83 -3.82
N GLU A 36 8.56 13.85 -3.01
CA GLU A 36 8.85 13.83 -1.57
C GLU A 36 9.73 12.63 -1.27
N PHE A 37 10.99 12.87 -0.93
CA PHE A 37 11.97 11.82 -0.62
C PHE A 37 12.24 11.80 0.88
N SER A 38 12.01 10.66 1.54
CA SER A 38 12.20 10.54 2.99
C SER A 38 13.23 9.45 3.29
N PRO A 39 14.37 9.79 3.93
CA PRO A 39 15.32 8.79 4.37
C PRO A 39 14.73 7.99 5.54
N ARG A 40 14.92 6.67 5.48
CA ARG A 40 14.40 5.70 6.45
C ARG A 40 15.47 4.68 6.80
N ARG A 41 15.36 4.09 7.99
CA ARG A 41 16.19 2.96 8.44
C ARG A 41 15.35 1.69 8.52
N ALA A 42 15.91 0.56 8.11
CA ALA A 42 15.24 -0.74 8.13
C ALA A 42 15.51 -1.57 9.41
N GLY A 43 16.30 -1.02 10.34
CA GLY A 43 16.66 -1.68 11.59
C GLY A 43 17.20 -0.71 12.64
N GLU A 44 17.67 -1.25 13.76
CA GLU A 44 18.35 -0.48 14.81
C GLU A 44 19.72 0.03 14.33
N ILE A 45 20.09 1.22 14.79
CA ILE A 45 21.40 1.81 14.49
C ILE A 45 22.40 1.42 15.58
N ASN A 46 23.61 1.04 15.17
CA ASN A 46 24.72 0.73 16.07
C ASN A 46 25.25 2.01 16.76
N GLU A 47 26.13 1.83 17.76
CA GLU A 47 26.71 2.96 18.51
C GLU A 47 27.58 3.87 17.63
N GLU A 48 28.30 3.32 16.67
CA GLU A 48 29.11 4.06 15.72
C GLU A 48 28.25 5.03 14.90
N THR A 49 27.15 4.55 14.34
CA THR A 49 26.18 5.35 13.59
C THR A 49 25.57 6.43 14.48
N LYS A 50 25.21 6.11 15.73
CA LYS A 50 24.71 7.11 16.69
C LYS A 50 25.76 8.19 16.96
N PHE A 51 27.01 7.81 17.16
CA PHE A 51 28.11 8.74 17.38
C PHE A 51 28.28 9.69 16.18
N VAL A 52 28.32 9.14 14.97
CA VAL A 52 28.44 9.93 13.72
C VAL A 52 27.26 10.90 13.58
N LEU A 53 26.03 10.42 13.72
CA LEU A 53 24.84 11.26 13.62
C LEU A 53 24.82 12.39 14.66
N ASN A 54 25.21 12.09 15.90
CA ASN A 54 25.30 13.08 16.97
C ASN A 54 26.42 14.11 16.71
N TYR A 55 27.58 13.66 16.24
CA TYR A 55 28.72 14.51 15.89
C TYR A 55 28.33 15.54 14.82
N PHE A 56 27.65 15.09 13.76
CA PHE A 56 27.15 15.96 12.69
C PHE A 56 25.82 16.65 13.01
N LYS A 57 25.25 16.43 14.21
CA LYS A 57 23.94 16.96 14.66
C LYS A 57 22.78 16.64 13.70
N VAL A 58 22.88 15.49 13.02
CA VAL A 58 21.86 15.00 12.09
C VAL A 58 20.87 14.11 12.85
N LYS A 59 19.57 14.36 12.66
CA LYS A 59 18.53 13.50 13.27
C LYS A 59 18.55 12.12 12.62
N PRO A 60 18.49 11.03 13.40
CA PRO A 60 18.43 9.68 12.86
C PRO A 60 17.17 9.50 11.98
N PRO A 61 17.28 8.81 10.83
CA PRO A 61 16.13 8.47 10.00
C PRO A 61 15.06 7.68 10.77
N LYS A 62 13.79 7.84 10.38
CA LYS A 62 12.68 7.10 10.98
C LYS A 62 12.81 5.60 10.68
N LEU A 63 12.51 4.77 11.68
CA LEU A 63 12.45 3.31 11.52
C LEU A 63 11.29 2.91 10.62
N THR A 64 11.53 1.96 9.73
CA THR A 64 10.51 1.30 8.93
C THR A 64 10.75 -0.19 8.98
N GLU A 65 9.91 -0.85 9.77
CA GLU A 65 10.01 -2.27 10.07
C GLU A 65 9.47 -3.14 8.93
N SER A 66 8.60 -2.57 8.09
CA SER A 66 7.96 -3.29 7.00
C SER A 66 7.70 -2.37 5.81
N VAL A 67 8.10 -2.86 4.64
CA VAL A 67 7.67 -2.36 3.31
C VAL A 67 6.77 -3.39 2.63
N LYS A 68 6.21 -4.34 3.38
CA LYS A 68 5.30 -5.35 2.84
C LYS A 68 4.04 -4.67 2.32
N THR A 69 3.54 -5.18 1.20
CA THR A 69 2.26 -4.78 0.60
C THR A 69 1.15 -4.85 1.64
N GLN A 70 0.48 -3.72 1.86
CA GLN A 70 -0.69 -3.60 2.72
C GLN A 70 -1.96 -3.63 1.85
N ILE A 71 -3.11 -3.96 2.44
CA ILE A 71 -4.40 -3.99 1.71
C ILE A 71 -4.72 -2.63 1.07
N LYS A 72 -4.32 -1.53 1.72
CA LYS A 72 -4.45 -0.16 1.18
C LYS A 72 -3.56 0.14 -0.05
N ASP A 73 -2.55 -0.70 -0.30
CA ASP A 73 -1.67 -0.57 -1.46
C ASP A 73 -2.24 -1.33 -2.67
N ILE A 74 -3.35 -2.07 -2.48
CA ILE A 74 -4.10 -2.75 -3.53
C ILE A 74 -5.22 -1.83 -3.97
N ASP A 75 -5.37 -1.70 -5.29
CA ASP A 75 -6.49 -0.98 -5.88
C ASP A 75 -7.76 -1.83 -5.74
N ILE A 76 -8.58 -1.50 -4.73
CA ILE A 76 -9.83 -2.22 -4.47
C ILE A 76 -10.89 -1.62 -5.38
N LYS A 77 -11.34 -2.40 -6.38
CA LYS A 77 -12.51 -2.02 -7.18
C LYS A 77 -13.75 -1.98 -6.27
N HIS A 78 -14.20 -0.78 -5.92
CA HIS A 78 -15.45 -0.59 -5.19
C HIS A 78 -16.64 -0.80 -6.14
N THR A 79 -17.28 -1.96 -6.03
CA THR A 79 -18.56 -2.23 -6.69
C THR A 79 -19.71 -1.86 -5.76
N LYS A 80 -20.81 -1.35 -6.33
CA LYS A 80 -22.04 -1.18 -5.55
C LYS A 80 -22.56 -2.57 -5.15
N GLY A 81 -22.94 -2.72 -3.89
CA GLY A 81 -23.66 -3.89 -3.42
C GLY A 81 -24.94 -4.11 -4.23
N VAL A 82 -25.24 -5.36 -4.52
CA VAL A 82 -26.49 -5.76 -5.16
C VAL A 82 -27.45 -6.31 -4.10
N ASP A 83 -28.75 -6.11 -4.32
CA ASP A 83 -29.77 -6.73 -3.48
C ASP A 83 -29.67 -8.25 -3.56
N LYS A 84 -29.84 -8.94 -2.43
CA LYS A 84 -29.78 -10.40 -2.35
C LYS A 84 -30.80 -11.12 -3.24
N ASN A 85 -31.89 -10.46 -3.60
CA ASN A 85 -32.96 -11.00 -4.44
C ASN A 85 -32.75 -10.70 -5.94
N ILE A 86 -31.56 -10.24 -6.34
CA ILE A 86 -31.26 -9.97 -7.74
C ILE A 86 -31.34 -11.25 -8.58
N SER A 87 -31.91 -11.14 -9.79
CA SER A 87 -31.98 -12.29 -10.70
C SER A 87 -30.60 -12.65 -11.26
N PHE A 88 -30.36 -13.94 -11.50
CA PHE A 88 -29.12 -14.47 -12.11
C PHE A 88 -28.74 -13.71 -13.39
N LYS A 89 -29.71 -13.45 -14.28
CA LYS A 89 -29.49 -12.70 -15.52
C LYS A 89 -29.00 -11.27 -15.26
N LYS A 90 -29.59 -10.58 -14.28
CA LYS A 90 -29.23 -9.20 -13.95
C LYS A 90 -27.87 -9.13 -13.24
N ALA A 91 -27.58 -10.10 -12.36
CA ALA A 91 -26.26 -10.25 -11.74
C ALA A 91 -25.18 -10.49 -12.81
N TRP A 92 -25.43 -11.38 -13.78
CA TRP A 92 -24.51 -11.65 -14.89
C TRP A 92 -24.27 -10.42 -15.79
N SER A 93 -25.32 -9.67 -16.12
CA SER A 93 -25.18 -8.42 -16.88
C SER A 93 -24.37 -7.37 -16.13
N LEU A 94 -24.60 -7.20 -14.82
CA LEU A 94 -23.83 -6.28 -13.99
C LEU A 94 -22.36 -6.69 -13.85
N MET A 95 -22.06 -7.99 -13.74
CA MET A 95 -20.68 -8.49 -13.72
C MET A 95 -19.93 -8.12 -15.00
N GLN A 96 -20.57 -8.26 -16.17
CA GLN A 96 -19.98 -7.86 -17.45
C GLN A 96 -19.84 -6.34 -17.60
N GLU A 97 -20.84 -5.57 -17.19
CA GLU A 97 -20.81 -4.11 -17.29
C GLU A 97 -19.72 -3.49 -16.40
N LEU A 98 -19.55 -4.02 -15.19
CA LEU A 98 -18.59 -3.52 -14.20
C LEU A 98 -17.18 -4.13 -14.34
N ASP A 99 -16.98 -5.09 -15.27
CA ASP A 99 -15.74 -5.85 -15.43
C ASP A 99 -15.26 -6.46 -14.09
N VAL A 100 -16.18 -7.18 -13.44
CA VAL A 100 -15.95 -7.84 -12.14
C VAL A 100 -16.41 -9.28 -12.14
N VAL A 101 -15.67 -10.13 -11.43
CA VAL A 101 -15.94 -11.57 -11.30
C VAL A 101 -16.73 -11.91 -10.03
N THR A 102 -16.90 -10.95 -9.13
CA THR A 102 -17.63 -11.10 -7.87
C THR A 102 -18.48 -9.86 -7.60
N LEU A 103 -19.70 -10.08 -7.10
CA LEU A 103 -20.61 -9.04 -6.65
C LEU A 103 -20.91 -9.21 -5.15
N PRO A 104 -20.80 -8.16 -4.34
CA PRO A 104 -21.23 -8.20 -2.94
C PRO A 104 -22.76 -8.13 -2.86
N ALA A 105 -23.38 -9.07 -2.16
CA ALA A 105 -24.79 -9.04 -1.85
C ALA A 105 -25.01 -8.32 -0.51
N VAL A 106 -25.81 -7.26 -0.51
CA VAL A 106 -26.07 -6.40 0.66
C VAL A 106 -27.54 -6.40 1.04
N ASN A 107 -27.83 -6.14 2.31
CA ASN A 107 -29.18 -5.92 2.81
C ASN A 107 -29.64 -4.46 2.62
N GLU A 108 -30.87 -4.16 3.03
CA GLU A 108 -31.46 -2.80 2.97
C GLU A 108 -30.69 -1.78 3.83
N ASP A 109 -30.05 -2.24 4.91
CA ASP A 109 -29.22 -1.43 5.81
C ASP A 109 -27.79 -1.19 5.27
N GLY A 110 -27.42 -1.85 4.16
CA GLY A 110 -26.11 -1.74 3.51
C GLY A 110 -25.03 -2.69 4.06
N ASP A 111 -25.39 -3.60 4.95
CA ASP A 111 -24.48 -4.63 5.47
C ASP A 111 -24.27 -5.76 4.45
N LEU A 112 -23.05 -6.28 4.40
CA LEU A 112 -22.67 -7.39 3.53
C LEU A 112 -23.26 -8.71 4.05
N GLU A 113 -24.23 -9.28 3.33
CA GLU A 113 -24.82 -10.59 3.65
C GLU A 113 -24.15 -11.73 2.88
N GLY A 114 -23.47 -11.46 1.75
CA GLY A 114 -22.80 -12.51 0.99
C GLY A 114 -22.03 -12.03 -0.24
N ILE A 115 -21.51 -12.99 -1.00
CA ILE A 115 -20.78 -12.75 -2.25
C ILE A 115 -21.38 -13.68 -3.32
N ILE A 116 -21.64 -13.13 -4.50
CA ILE A 116 -22.05 -13.88 -5.68
C ILE A 116 -20.86 -13.91 -6.63
N SER A 117 -20.36 -15.11 -6.97
CA SER A 117 -19.28 -15.29 -7.93
C SER A 117 -19.78 -15.84 -9.26
N VAL A 118 -19.02 -15.62 -10.33
CA VAL A 118 -19.31 -16.23 -11.64
C VAL A 118 -19.39 -17.76 -11.59
N SER A 119 -18.65 -18.40 -10.68
CA SER A 119 -18.67 -19.85 -10.46
C SER A 119 -20.02 -20.34 -9.91
N ASP A 120 -20.67 -19.54 -9.06
CA ASP A 120 -21.99 -19.84 -8.51
C ASP A 120 -23.07 -19.78 -9.60
N LEU A 121 -22.95 -18.79 -10.50
CA LEU A 121 -23.85 -18.61 -11.64
C LEU A 121 -23.70 -19.73 -12.67
N GLN A 122 -22.47 -20.20 -12.91
CA GLN A 122 -22.18 -21.25 -13.90
C GLN A 122 -22.66 -22.64 -13.46
N THR A 123 -22.77 -22.89 -12.15
CA THR A 123 -23.20 -24.19 -11.62
C THR A 123 -24.72 -24.40 -11.69
N HIS A 124 -25.50 -23.32 -11.88
CA HIS A 124 -26.97 -23.33 -11.84
C HIS A 124 -27.63 -22.91 -13.16
N ILE A 125 -26.85 -22.82 -14.26
CA ILE A 125 -27.32 -22.66 -15.64
C ILE A 125 -27.18 -24.01 -16.35
#